data_AF-A0A7Y5MRM5-F1
#
_entry.id   AF-A0A7Y5MRM5-F1
#
_cell.length_a   1.000
_cell.length_b   1.000
_cell.length_c   1.000
_cell.angle_alpha   90.00
_cell.angle_beta   90.00
_cell.angle_gamma   90.00
#
_symmetry.space_group_name_H-M   'P 1'
#
loop_
_entity.id
_entity.type
_entity.pdbx_description
1 polymer ?
#
loop_
_entity_poly.entity_id
_entity_poly.type
_entity_poly.pdbx_seq_one_letter_code
_entity_poly.pdbx_strand_id
1 'polypeptide(L)'
;MKKNIFKMTGLLALVLVLSLPAAEVQAQCPMCRMSAESNLKNGGTSGKGLNTGILYMLLTPYLLVGSIGYIWWRNRNKRNEEETASEQNQL
;
A
#
# COMPACT_ATOMS: atom_id res chain seq x y z
N MET A 1 -24.80 15.86 -2.28
CA MET A 1 -24.04 15.91 -3.54
C MET A 1 -22.54 16.17 -3.35
N LYS A 2 -22.11 17.17 -2.56
CA LYS A 2 -20.68 17.50 -2.33
C LYS A 2 -19.81 16.34 -1.79
N LYS A 3 -20.36 15.47 -0.94
CA LYS A 3 -19.64 14.28 -0.39
C LYS A 3 -19.27 13.25 -1.47
N ASN A 4 -20.11 13.08 -2.50
CA ASN A 4 -19.83 12.13 -3.59
C ASN A 4 -18.83 12.70 -4.57
N ILE A 5 -18.87 14.02 -4.79
CA ILE A 5 -17.82 14.76 -5.50
C ILE A 5 -16.48 14.62 -4.77
N PHE A 6 -16.43 14.79 -3.44
CA PHE A 6 -15.18 14.64 -2.69
C PHE A 6 -14.61 13.22 -2.76
N LYS A 7 -15.47 12.20 -2.70
CA LYS A 7 -15.09 10.79 -2.91
C LYS A 7 -14.58 10.55 -4.34
N MET A 8 -15.24 11.13 -5.34
CA MET A 8 -14.90 10.97 -6.76
C MET A 8 -13.60 11.69 -7.11
N THR A 9 -13.37 12.89 -6.57
CA THR A 9 -12.10 13.61 -6.71
C THR A 9 -10.96 12.85 -6.02
N GLY A 10 -11.19 12.25 -4.85
CA GLY A 10 -10.21 11.40 -4.17
C GLY A 10 -9.86 10.12 -4.94
N LEU A 11 -10.88 9.45 -5.52
CA LEU A 11 -10.69 8.28 -6.38
C LEU A 11 -9.90 8.61 -7.64
N LEU A 12 -10.21 9.74 -8.28
CA LEU A 12 -9.50 10.20 -9.47
C LEU A 12 -8.04 10.55 -9.18
N ALA A 13 -7.78 11.24 -8.07
CA ALA A 13 -6.42 11.57 -7.63
C ALA A 13 -5.60 10.31 -7.31
N LEU A 14 -6.21 9.30 -6.70
CA LEU A 14 -5.57 8.02 -6.42
C LEU A 14 -5.16 7.31 -7.73
N VAL A 15 -6.08 7.19 -8.69
CA VAL A 15 -5.79 6.57 -10.00
C VAL A 15 -4.67 7.32 -10.74
N LEU A 16 -4.67 8.65 -10.67
CA LEU A 16 -3.62 9.48 -11.26
C LEU A 16 -2.24 9.22 -10.63
N VAL A 17 -2.18 9.12 -9.30
CA VAL A 17 -0.93 8.81 -8.57
C VAL A 17 -0.43 7.40 -8.89
N LEU A 18 -1.32 6.41 -8.99
CA LEU A 18 -0.94 5.04 -9.39
C LEU A 18 -0.49 4.92 -10.85
N SER A 19 -0.83 5.88 -11.71
CA SER A 19 -0.44 5.88 -13.13
C SER A 19 0.95 6.47 -13.36
N LEU A 20 1.61 6.98 -12.31
CA LEU A 20 2.97 7.48 -12.41
C LEU A 20 3.93 6.31 -12.68
N PRO A 21 4.82 6.43 -13.68
CA PRO A 21 5.83 5.40 -13.92
C PRO A 21 6.73 5.27 -12.69
N ALA A 22 7.02 4.04 -12.28
CA ALA A 22 7.96 3.75 -11.21
C ALA A 22 9.36 4.22 -11.64
N ALA A 23 9.75 5.42 -11.22
CA ALA A 23 11.12 5.87 -11.35
C ALA A 23 12.04 4.87 -10.65
N GLU A 24 13.24 4.69 -11.19
CA GLU A 24 14.19 3.69 -10.72
C GLU A 24 14.49 3.91 -9.25
N VAL A 25 13.89 3.09 -8.39
CA VAL A 25 14.09 3.15 -6.94
C VAL A 25 15.53 2.74 -6.67
N GLN A 26 16.40 3.75 -6.54
CA GLN A 26 17.79 3.56 -6.16
C GLN A 26 17.79 3.01 -4.73
N ALA A 27 18.21 1.74 -4.58
CA ALA A 27 18.30 1.09 -3.28
C ALA A 27 19.11 1.96 -2.29
N GLN A 28 18.54 2.22 -1.11
CA GLN A 28 19.09 3.13 -0.10
C GLN A 28 20.33 2.58 0.64
N CYS A 29 20.78 1.36 0.32
CA CYS A 29 22.04 0.81 0.82
C CYS A 29 23.05 0.70 -0.34
N PRO A 30 23.96 1.68 -0.50
CA PRO A 30 24.90 1.71 -1.64
C PRO A 30 25.87 0.52 -1.63
N MET A 31 26.16 -0.05 -0.46
CA MET A 31 27.08 -1.18 -0.34
C MET A 31 26.48 -2.50 -0.87
N CYS A 32 25.24 -2.81 -0.48
CA CYS A 32 24.54 -4.03 -0.93
C CYS A 32 24.24 -3.99 -2.44
N ARG A 33 23.93 -2.80 -2.97
CA ARG A 33 23.72 -2.60 -4.41
C ARG A 33 25.02 -2.81 -5.20
N MET A 34 26.11 -2.18 -4.77
CA MET A 34 27.39 -2.25 -5.48
C MET A 34 27.96 -3.67 -5.53
N SER A 35 27.82 -4.45 -4.45
CA SER A 35 28.25 -5.85 -4.43
C SER A 35 27.40 -6.72 -5.36
N ALA A 36 26.08 -6.49 -5.41
CA ALA A 36 25.16 -7.22 -6.29
C ALA A 36 25.36 -6.86 -7.78
N GLU A 37 25.50 -5.57 -8.12
CA GLU A 37 25.80 -5.12 -9.48
C GLU A 37 27.17 -5.61 -9.96
N SER A 38 28.19 -5.61 -9.10
CA SER A 38 29.52 -6.14 -9.41
C SER A 38 29.48 -7.66 -9.68
N ASN A 39 28.68 -8.41 -8.93
CA ASN A 39 28.53 -9.85 -9.14
C ASN A 39 27.84 -10.14 -10.48
N LEU A 40 26.79 -9.38 -10.83
CA LEU A 40 26.10 -9.48 -12.11
C LEU A 40 27.02 -9.13 -13.31
N LYS A 41 27.84 -8.08 -13.20
CA LYS A 41 28.79 -7.68 -14.25
C LYS A 41 29.87 -8.73 -14.52
N ASN A 42 30.26 -9.49 -13.50
CA ASN A 42 31.25 -10.56 -13.61
C ASN A 42 30.62 -11.92 -13.99
N GLY A 43 29.38 -11.95 -14.47
CA GLY A 43 28.69 -13.17 -14.92
C GLY A 43 28.01 -13.97 -13.81
N GLY A 44 28.03 -13.49 -12.56
CA GLY A 44 27.30 -14.07 -11.45
C GLY A 44 25.79 -13.77 -11.50
N THR A 45 24.99 -14.52 -10.75
CA THR A 45 23.53 -14.33 -10.68
C THR A 45 23.06 -13.67 -9.38
N SER A 46 23.98 -13.49 -8.43
CA SER A 46 23.71 -12.93 -7.10
C SER A 46 23.44 -11.43 -7.22
N GLY A 47 22.16 -11.05 -7.26
CA GLY A 47 21.70 -9.68 -7.48
C GLY A 47 20.49 -9.56 -8.39
N LYS A 48 20.16 -10.62 -9.16
CA LYS A 48 18.91 -10.66 -9.94
C LYS A 48 17.72 -10.53 -8.98
N GLY A 49 16.87 -9.53 -9.20
CA GLY A 49 15.65 -9.32 -8.42
C GLY A 49 15.80 -8.56 -7.09
N LEU A 50 16.99 -8.00 -6.78
CA LEU A 50 17.20 -7.23 -5.54
C LEU A 50 16.25 -6.03 -5.43
N ASN A 51 16.00 -5.32 -6.53
CA ASN A 51 15.07 -4.18 -6.56
C ASN A 51 13.63 -4.62 -6.23
N THR A 52 13.19 -5.75 -6.80
CA THR A 52 11.89 -6.35 -6.50
C THR A 52 11.76 -6.73 -5.02
N GLY A 53 12.82 -7.28 -4.43
CA GLY A 53 12.87 -7.62 -3.01
C GLY A 53 12.72 -6.40 -2.08
N ILE A 54 13.39 -5.29 -2.41
CA ILE A 54 13.29 -4.03 -1.64
C ILE A 54 11.87 -3.46 -1.72
N LEU A 55 11.27 -3.43 -2.91
CA LEU A 55 9.89 -2.99 -3.08
C LEU A 55 8.91 -3.85 -2.29
N TYR A 56 9.08 -5.17 -2.26
CA TYR A 56 8.24 -6.08 -1.47
C TYR A 56 8.38 -5.82 0.04
N MET A 57 9.60 -5.70 0.54
CA MET A 57 9.89 -5.41 1.95
C MET A 57 9.31 -4.06 2.39
N LEU A 58 9.38 -3.04 1.55
CA LEU A 58 8.80 -1.73 1.83
C LEU A 58 7.27 -1.74 1.75
N LEU A 59 6.67 -2.44 0.78
CA LEU A 59 5.22 -2.47 0.57
C LEU A 59 4.48 -3.26 1.66
N THR A 60 5.09 -4.35 2.13
CA THR A 60 4.50 -5.28 3.11
C THR A 60 3.98 -4.60 4.39
N PRO A 61 4.76 -3.78 5.13
CA PRO A 61 4.27 -3.15 6.36
C PRO A 61 3.09 -2.20 6.12
N TYR A 62 3.06 -1.46 5.00
CA TYR A 62 1.95 -0.55 4.70
C TYR A 62 0.66 -1.31 4.40
N LEU A 63 0.73 -2.40 3.63
CA LEU A 63 -0.43 -3.25 3.36
C LEU A 63 -0.96 -3.92 4.63
N LEU A 64 -0.06 -4.36 5.50
CA LEU A 64 -0.42 -5.02 6.76
C LEU A 64 -1.13 -4.04 7.71
N VAL A 65 -0.56 -2.85 7.92
CA VAL A 65 -1.21 -1.82 8.75
C VAL A 65 -2.52 -1.34 8.13
N GLY A 66 -2.54 -1.10 6.81
CA GLY A 66 -3.74 -0.66 6.10
C GLY A 66 -4.89 -1.67 6.16
N SER A 67 -4.59 -2.97 6.01
CA SER A 67 -5.60 -4.03 6.09
C SER A 67 -6.15 -4.20 7.50
N ILE A 68 -5.30 -4.19 8.53
CA ILE A 68 -5.76 -4.21 9.94
C ILE A 68 -6.64 -2.99 10.24
N GLY A 69 -6.20 -1.79 9.85
CA GLY A 69 -6.97 -0.56 10.05
C GLY A 69 -8.33 -0.60 9.36
N TYR A 70 -8.38 -1.12 8.13
CA TYR A 70 -9.62 -1.27 7.37
C TYR A 70 -10.58 -2.27 8.03
N ILE A 71 -10.09 -3.43 8.47
CA ILE A 71 -10.90 -4.44 9.18
C ILE A 71 -11.47 -3.85 10.48
N TRP A 72 -10.63 -3.14 11.25
CA TRP A 72 -11.06 -2.52 12.49
C TRP A 72 -12.14 -1.46 12.27
N TRP A 73 -11.95 -0.57 11.29
CA TRP A 73 -12.93 0.45 10.94
C TRP A 73 -14.25 -0.16 10.46
N ARG A 74 -14.19 -1.18 9.61
CA ARG A 74 -15.38 -1.88 9.10
C ARG A 74 -16.14 -2.58 10.23
N ASN A 75 -15.44 -3.22 11.16
CA ASN A 75 -16.07 -3.91 12.28
C ASN A 75 -16.74 -2.92 13.25
N ARG A 76 -16.12 -1.76 13.47
CA ARG A 76 -16.70 -0.70 14.30
C ARG A 76 -17.95 -0.07 13.67
N ASN A 77 -17.96 0.13 12.35
CA ASN A 77 -19.11 0.71 11.68
C ASN A 77 -20.34 -0.22 11.72
N LYS A 78 -20.14 -1.54 11.62
CA LYS A 78 -21.21 -2.54 11.78
C LYS A 78 -21.85 -2.51 13.16
N ARG A 79 -21.04 -2.38 14.23
CA ARG A 79 -21.57 -2.28 15.60
C ARG A 79 -22.44 -1.04 15.81
N ASN A 80 -22.05 0.10 15.24
CA ASN A 80 -22.84 1.32 15.32
C ASN A 80 -24.16 1.20 14.52
N GLU A 81 -24.14 0.53 13.36
CA GLU A 81 -25.34 0.22 12.56
C GLU A 81 -26.27 -0.76 13.27
N GLU A 82 -25.73 -1.76 13.98
CA GLU A 82 -26.50 -2.72 14.78
C GLU A 82 -27.11 -2.08 16.05
N GLU A 83 -26.36 -1.24 16.77
CA GLU A 83 -26.88 -0.48 17.93
C GLU A 83 -28.01 0.47 17.52
N THR A 84 -27.84 1.25 16.45
CA THR A 84 -28.90 2.15 15.94
C THR A 84 -30.11 1.39 15.37
N ALA A 85 -29.91 0.23 14.75
CA ALA A 85 -31.01 -0.63 14.31
C ALA A 85 -31.77 -1.27 15.49
N SER A 86 -31.09 -1.58 16.60
CA SER A 86 -31.73 -2.08 17.82
C SER A 86 -32.51 -1.01 18.58
N GLU A 87 -32.00 0.22 18.68
CA GLU A 87 -32.73 1.36 19.28
C GLU A 87 -33.98 1.75 18.48
N GLN A 88 -33.94 1.70 17.14
CA GLN A 88 -35.11 1.96 16.29
C GLN A 88 -36.18 0.86 16.33
N ASN A 89 -35.83 -0.38 16.74
CA ASN A 89 -36.78 -1.49 16.89
C ASN A 89 -37.42 -1.54 18.29
N GLN A 90 -36.96 -0.69 19.22
CA GLN A 90 -37.51 -0.55 20.57
C GLN A 90 -38.41 0.70 20.73
N LEU A 91 -38.59 1.48 19.66
CA LEU A 91 -39.55 2.58 19.50
C LEU A 91 -40.69 2.16 18.58
#